data_AF-A0A0P7W0Q7-F1
#
_entry.id   AF-A0A0P7W0Q7-F1
#
_cell.length_a   1.000
_cell.length_b   1.000
_cell.length_c   1.000
_cell.angle_alpha   90.00
_cell.angle_beta   90.00
_cell.angle_gamma   90.00
#
_symmetry.space_group_name_H-M   'P 1'
#
loop_
_entity.id
_entity.type
_entity.pdbx_description
1 polymer ?
#
loop_
_entity_poly.entity_id
_entity_poly.type
_entity_poly.pdbx_seq_one_letter_code
_entity_poly.pdbx_strand_id
1 'polypeptide(L)'
;SCHLTLDPNSANTHLYLFEDNRKVTWRSEKQQYPDHPDRFDCFPQVLCAESLSDNDKSWILSCCGGSYSVWHNNRETAIPVPTSHRLGVYVD
;
A
#
# COMPACT_ATOMS: atom_id res chain seq x y z
N SER A 1 -7.96 -15.76 -10.33
CA SER A 1 -6.91 -15.30 -9.41
C SER A 1 -6.22 -14.13 -10.07
N CYS A 2 -6.52 -12.92 -9.63
CA CYS A 2 -5.85 -11.71 -10.09
C CYS A 2 -4.44 -11.67 -9.49
N HIS A 3 -3.45 -11.38 -10.31
CA HIS A 3 -2.07 -11.25 -9.86
C HIS A 3 -1.76 -9.76 -9.74
N LEU A 4 -1.71 -9.25 -8.52
CA LEU A 4 -1.44 -7.84 -8.25
C LEU A 4 0.01 -7.71 -7.76
N THR A 5 0.75 -6.77 -8.33
CA THR A 5 2.10 -6.42 -7.92
C THR A 5 2.16 -4.94 -7.55
N LEU A 6 3.11 -4.58 -6.70
CA LEU A 6 3.33 -3.20 -6.28
C LEU A 6 4.33 -2.52 -7.22
N ASP A 7 4.08 -1.26 -7.55
CA ASP A 7 4.94 -0.48 -8.43
C ASP A 7 6.10 0.17 -7.64
N PRO A 8 7.37 -0.24 -7.87
CA PRO A 8 8.52 0.34 -7.20
C PRO A 8 8.80 1.80 -7.60
N ASN A 9 8.22 2.29 -8.70
CA ASN A 9 8.42 3.67 -9.15
C ASN A 9 7.59 4.65 -8.31
N SER A 10 6.39 4.24 -7.87
CA SER A 10 5.57 5.04 -6.94
C SER A 10 5.96 4.89 -5.47
N ALA A 11 6.62 3.79 -5.09
CA ALA A 11 6.89 3.47 -3.68
C ALA A 11 7.70 4.54 -2.93
N ASN A 12 7.23 4.97 -1.77
CA ASN A 12 8.01 5.84 -0.91
C ASN A 12 9.35 5.21 -0.48
N THR A 13 10.37 6.05 -0.29
CA THR A 13 11.74 5.59 0.05
C THR A 13 11.84 4.83 1.38
N HIS A 14 10.88 4.94 2.29
CA HIS A 14 10.86 4.15 3.53
C HIS A 14 10.16 2.79 3.38
N LEU A 15 9.60 2.48 2.22
CA LEU A 15 8.98 1.18 1.94
C LEU A 15 10.00 0.24 1.31
N TYR A 16 10.07 -0.99 1.81
CA TYR A 16 10.86 -2.07 1.22
C TYR A 16 9.92 -3.11 0.60
N LEU A 17 10.01 -3.22 -0.73
CA LEU A 17 9.29 -4.19 -1.55
C LEU A 17 10.06 -5.52 -1.64
N PHE A 18 9.36 -6.64 -1.49
CA PHE A 18 9.96 -7.98 -1.56
C PHE A 18 8.95 -9.02 -2.04
N GLU A 19 9.42 -10.26 -2.24
CA GLU A 19 8.65 -11.34 -2.87
C GLU A 19 8.02 -10.90 -4.19
N ASP A 20 8.87 -10.55 -5.15
CA ASP A 20 8.46 -10.08 -6.49
C ASP A 20 7.46 -8.91 -6.42
N ASN A 21 7.73 -7.96 -5.51
CA ASN A 21 6.88 -6.79 -5.22
C ASN A 21 5.44 -7.13 -4.81
N ARG A 22 5.18 -8.32 -4.25
CA ARG A 22 3.85 -8.66 -3.71
C ARG A 22 3.71 -8.32 -2.23
N LYS A 23 4.82 -8.03 -1.55
CA LYS A 23 4.82 -7.62 -0.15
C LYS A 23 5.60 -6.34 0.04
N VAL A 24 5.19 -5.59 1.04
CA VAL A 24 5.83 -4.35 1.45
C VAL A 24 5.97 -4.32 2.96
N THR A 25 7.08 -3.76 3.44
CA THR A 25 7.29 -3.44 4.86
C THR A 25 7.88 -2.05 5.01
N TRP A 26 7.65 -1.42 6.15
CA TRP A 26 8.27 -0.14 6.48
C TRP A 26 9.70 -0.35 7.02
N ARG A 27 10.62 0.54 6.65
CA ARG A 27 11.99 0.61 7.17
C ARG A 27 12.36 2.04 7.55
N SER A 28 13.11 2.18 8.64
CA SER A 28 13.69 3.46 9.06
C SER A 28 14.74 3.96 8.06
N GLU A 29 15.51 3.04 7.46
CA GLU A 29 16.49 3.34 6.42
C GLU A 29 15.82 3.58 5.06
N LYS A 30 16.26 4.63 4.37
CA LYS A 30 15.78 4.94 3.02
C LYS A 30 16.32 3.92 2.01
N GLN A 31 15.42 3.36 1.22
CA GLN A 31 15.72 2.46 0.11
C GLN A 31 16.28 3.24 -1.08
N GLN A 32 17.21 2.63 -1.81
CA GLN A 32 17.90 3.23 -2.96
C GLN A 32 17.05 3.09 -4.23
N TYR A 33 15.88 3.69 -4.24
CA TYR A 33 15.06 3.76 -5.45
C TYR A 33 15.51 4.90 -6.36
N PRO A 34 15.50 4.72 -7.70
CA PRO A 34 15.74 5.81 -8.63
C PRO A 34 14.69 6.91 -8.48
N ASP A 35 15.08 8.17 -8.71
CA ASP A 35 14.14 9.28 -8.74
C ASP A 35 13.07 9.06 -9.82
N HIS A 36 11.81 9.32 -9.46
CA HIS A 36 10.66 9.12 -10.33
C HIS A 36 9.56 10.13 -9.98
N PRO A 37 8.86 10.73 -10.96
CA PRO A 37 7.82 11.73 -10.70
C PRO A 37 6.63 11.18 -9.90
N ASP A 38 6.29 9.91 -10.08
CA ASP A 38 5.16 9.28 -9.37
C ASP A 38 5.52 8.81 -7.95
N ARG A 39 6.77 9.04 -7.51
CA ARG A 39 7.23 8.56 -6.20
C ARG A 39 6.65 9.40 -5.07
N PHE A 40 5.99 8.74 -4.12
CA PHE A 40 5.54 9.41 -2.90
C PHE A 40 6.73 9.80 -2.02
N ASP A 41 6.79 11.06 -1.59
CA ASP A 41 7.88 11.60 -0.78
C ASP A 41 7.48 11.86 0.69
N CYS A 42 6.23 12.27 0.93
CA CYS A 42 5.72 12.68 2.24
C CYS A 42 5.21 11.52 3.09
N PHE A 43 4.50 10.56 2.49
CA PHE A 43 3.85 9.46 3.20
C PHE A 43 4.34 8.09 2.70
N PRO A 44 4.43 7.06 3.57
CA PRO A 44 4.80 5.72 3.18
C PRO A 44 3.67 5.03 2.40
N GLN A 45 3.55 5.37 1.12
CA GLN A 45 2.54 4.87 0.18
C GLN A 45 3.20 4.22 -1.06
N VAL A 46 2.46 3.35 -1.74
CA VAL A 46 2.87 2.67 -2.99
C VAL A 46 1.61 2.31 -3.78
N LEU A 47 1.66 2.43 -5.10
CA LEU A 47 0.58 2.03 -6.00
C LEU A 47 0.75 0.56 -6.45
N CYS A 48 -0.34 -0.04 -6.92
CA CYS A 48 -0.26 -1.30 -7.65
C CYS A 48 0.20 -1.02 -9.09
N ALA A 49 1.01 -1.91 -9.67
CA ALA A 49 1.51 -1.75 -11.03
C ALA A 49 0.39 -1.97 -12.06
N GLU A 50 -0.54 -2.87 -11.76
CA GLU A 50 -1.72 -3.09 -12.59
C GLU A 50 -2.80 -2.06 -12.22
N SER A 51 -3.19 -1.24 -13.18
CA SER A 51 -4.39 -0.41 -13.05
C SER A 51 -5.62 -1.31 -13.05
N LEU A 52 -6.29 -1.45 -11.90
CA LEU A 52 -7.69 -1.84 -11.90
C LEU A 52 -8.42 -0.70 -12.60
N SER A 53 -9.18 -0.99 -13.65
CA SER A 53 -9.88 -0.01 -14.47
C SER A 53 -11.04 0.64 -13.69
N ASP A 54 -10.70 1.43 -12.67
CA ASP A 54 -11.49 2.52 -12.07
C ASP A 54 -10.67 3.15 -10.92
N ASN A 55 -10.46 4.47 -10.97
CA ASN A 55 -9.77 5.22 -9.91
C ASN A 55 -10.49 5.18 -8.55
N ASP A 56 -11.78 4.80 -8.55
CA ASP A 56 -12.61 4.57 -7.35
C ASP A 56 -12.23 3.28 -6.59
N LYS A 57 -11.20 2.55 -7.05
CA LYS A 57 -10.71 1.30 -6.45
C LYS A 57 -9.38 1.47 -5.73
N SER A 58 -8.99 2.68 -5.34
CA SER A 58 -7.74 2.96 -4.62
C SER A 58 -7.98 3.12 -3.12
N TRP A 59 -7.28 2.30 -2.31
CA TRP A 59 -7.46 2.24 -0.85
C TRP A 59 -6.10 2.18 -0.16
N ILE A 60 -5.96 2.81 1.01
CA ILE A 60 -4.75 2.74 1.85
C ILE A 60 -5.10 1.99 3.13
N LEU A 61 -4.31 0.97 3.46
CA LEU A 61 -4.38 0.31 4.76
C LEU A 61 -3.38 0.96 5.72
N SER A 62 -3.88 1.53 6.81
CA SER A 62 -3.09 2.08 7.90
C SER A 62 -3.14 1.17 9.12
N CYS A 63 -1.97 0.84 9.68
CA CYS A 63 -1.83 0.01 10.88
C CYS A 63 -1.02 0.79 11.92
N CYS A 64 -1.67 1.33 12.95
CA CYS A 64 -0.99 2.06 14.01
C CYS A 64 -1.52 1.63 15.39
N GLY A 65 -0.63 1.27 16.31
CA GLY A 65 -0.99 1.04 17.72
C GLY A 65 -2.01 -0.08 17.98
N GLY A 66 -2.08 -1.10 17.11
CA GLY A 66 -3.08 -2.18 17.22
C GLY A 66 -4.44 -1.86 16.60
N SER A 67 -4.58 -0.68 15.97
CA SER A 67 -5.74 -0.33 15.16
C SER A 67 -5.43 -0.49 13.66
N TYR A 68 -6.45 -0.90 12.91
CA TYR A 68 -6.41 -1.00 11.45
C TYR A 68 -7.45 -0.03 10.90
N SER A 69 -7.07 0.80 9.93
CA SER A 69 -7.99 1.70 9.23
C SER A 69 -7.80 1.57 7.74
N VAL A 70 -8.88 1.60 6.98
CA VAL A 70 -8.84 1.75 5.52
C VAL A 70 -9.21 3.18 5.16
N TRP A 71 -8.39 3.80 4.33
CA TRP A 71 -8.67 5.12 3.77
C TRP A 71 -9.04 4.98 2.30
N HIS A 72 -10.11 5.65 1.88
CA HIS A 72 -10.48 5.80 0.47
C HIS A 72 -11.11 7.16 0.24
N ASN A 73 -10.67 7.84 -0.82
CA ASN A 73 -11.14 9.17 -1.18
C ASN A 73 -11.08 10.16 0.01
N ASN A 74 -9.95 10.14 0.72
CA ASN A 74 -9.69 10.93 1.93
C ASN A 74 -10.65 10.66 3.11
N ARG A 75 -11.40 9.55 3.08
CA ARG A 75 -12.28 9.12 4.16
C ARG A 75 -11.69 7.90 4.86
N GLU A 76 -11.49 8.02 6.17
CA GLU A 76 -11.06 6.94 7.03
C GLU A 76 -12.23 6.05 7.45
N THR A 77 -12.03 4.74 7.39
CA THR A 77 -12.90 3.73 7.97
C THR A 77 -12.08 2.85 8.90
N ALA A 78 -12.27 3.00 10.20
CA ALA A 78 -11.67 2.11 11.19
C ALA A 78 -12.20 0.68 10.96
N ILE A 79 -11.29 -0.30 10.84
CA ILE A 79 -11.64 -1.70 10.82
C ILE A 79 -11.74 -2.16 12.28
N PRO A 80 -12.95 -2.48 12.78
CA PRO A 80 -13.09 -3.08 14.09
C PRO A 80 -12.48 -4.50 14.03
N VAL A 81 -11.24 -4.58 14.52
CA VAL A 81 -10.40 -5.74 14.82
C VAL A 81 -10.87 -7.10 14.27
N PRO A 82 -10.00 -7.77 13.51
CA PRO A 82 -9.70 -9.15 13.80
C PRO A 82 -8.22 -9.30 14.17
N THR A 83 -7.97 -10.17 15.15
CA THR A 83 -6.65 -10.63 15.63
C THR A 83 -5.85 -11.41 14.57
N SER A 84 -6.16 -11.24 13.28
CA SER A 84 -5.60 -12.00 12.17
C SER A 84 -4.53 -11.18 11.44
N HIS A 85 -3.37 -11.80 11.22
CA HIS A 85 -2.28 -11.24 10.39
C HIS A 85 -2.58 -11.25 8.88
N ARG A 86 -3.78 -11.65 8.46
CA ARG A 86 -4.18 -11.74 7.06
C ARG A 86 -5.49 -10.99 6.83
N LEU A 87 -5.45 -9.99 5.96
CA LEU A 87 -6.60 -9.24 5.48
C LEU A 87 -6.82 -9.58 4.00
N GLY A 88 -8.04 -9.94 3.63
CA GLY A 88 -8.45 -10.10 2.24
C GLY A 88 -9.19 -8.85 1.78
N VAL A 89 -8.80 -8.30 0.64
CA VAL A 89 -9.53 -7.22 -0.03
C VAL A 89 -10.32 -7.84 -1.18
N TYR A 90 -11.64 -7.60 -1.23
CA TYR A 90 -12.50 -8.00 -2.34
C TYR A 90 -12.89 -6.77 -3.14
N VAL A 91 -12.72 -6.84 -4.45
CA VAL A 91 -13.15 -5.83 -5.40
C VAL A 91 -14.21 -6.48 -6.29
N ASP A 92 -15.42 -5.91 -6.30
CA ASP A 92 -16.48 -6.25 -7.24
C ASP A 92 -16.20 -5.68 -8.64
#